data_AF-A0A0Q4H303-F1
#
_entry.id   AF-A0A0Q4H303-F1
#
_cell.length_a   1.000
_cell.length_b   1.000
_cell.length_c   1.000
_cell.angle_alpha   90.00
_cell.angle_beta   90.00
_cell.angle_gamma   90.00
#
_symmetry.space_group_name_H-M   'P 1'
#
loop_
_entity.id
_entity.type
_entity.pdbx_description
1 polymer ?
#
loop_
_entity_poly.entity_id
_entity_poly.type
_entity_poly.pdbx_seq_one_letter_code
_entity_poly.pdbx_strand_id
1 'polypeptide(L)'
;MAPKKVEKAAKKAISKARDAVDEATKAVRKLDRASKRRVKKLDAEVVALTKLTAKSAKRVDRASRKLQKAAAVAVSAAALAQESEDFTEARLSQTTTLPDPQVDLVEVVEVIDVVEVVDASAAPAQSEPNFRELRDEAKQRAVPGYSRMNKAALLDALGRS
;
A
#
# COMPACT_ATOMS: atom_id res chain seq x y z
N MET A 1 -64.31 53.19 -40.40
CA MET A 1 -64.27 51.90 -39.65
C MET A 1 -62.90 51.20 -39.69
N ALA A 2 -62.08 51.37 -40.74
CA ALA A 2 -60.78 50.70 -40.89
C ALA A 2 -59.68 51.00 -39.84
N PRO A 3 -59.48 52.23 -39.31
CA PRO A 3 -58.32 52.54 -38.47
C PRO A 3 -58.36 51.84 -37.10
N LYS A 4 -59.55 51.66 -36.50
CA LYS A 4 -59.72 50.98 -35.20
C LYS A 4 -59.31 49.50 -35.24
N LYS A 5 -59.50 48.83 -36.39
CA LYS A 5 -59.10 47.42 -36.57
C LYS A 5 -57.58 47.27 -36.63
N VAL A 6 -56.92 48.19 -37.33
CA VAL A 6 -55.45 48.24 -37.43
C VAL A 6 -54.84 48.53 -36.05
N GLU A 7 -55.38 49.48 -35.31
CA GLU A 7 -54.90 49.80 -33.95
C GLU A 7 -55.05 48.61 -32.99
N LYS A 8 -56.17 47.89 -33.04
CA LYS A 8 -56.38 46.67 -32.23
C LYS A 8 -55.42 45.54 -32.63
N ALA A 9 -55.14 45.38 -33.92
CA ALA A 9 -54.16 44.41 -34.41
C ALA A 9 -52.74 44.76 -33.94
N ALA A 10 -52.36 46.04 -34.00
CA ALA A 10 -51.07 46.53 -33.52
C ALA A 10 -50.91 46.30 -32.01
N LYS A 11 -51.92 46.62 -31.19
CA LYS A 11 -51.90 46.35 -29.74
C LYS A 11 -51.72 44.86 -29.43
N LYS A 12 -52.40 43.97 -30.17
CA LYS A 12 -52.24 42.51 -30.03
C LYS A 12 -50.86 42.02 -30.50
N ALA A 13 -50.29 42.62 -31.53
CA ALA A 13 -48.95 42.28 -31.99
C ALA A 13 -47.90 42.69 -30.95
N ILE A 14 -48.05 43.88 -30.36
CA ILE A 14 -47.17 44.38 -29.29
C ILE A 14 -47.27 43.48 -28.04
N SER A 15 -48.48 43.08 -27.62
CA SER A 15 -48.62 42.19 -26.47
C SER A 15 -47.96 40.84 -26.72
N LYS A 16 -48.19 40.21 -27.89
CA LYS A 16 -47.54 38.95 -28.27
C LYS A 16 -46.02 39.08 -28.33
N ALA A 17 -45.50 40.20 -28.84
CA ALA A 17 -44.06 40.45 -28.86
C ALA A 17 -43.47 40.54 -27.45
N ARG A 18 -44.19 41.19 -26.51
CA ARG A 18 -43.78 41.25 -25.10
C ARG A 18 -43.77 39.87 -24.45
N ASP A 19 -44.84 39.10 -24.65
CA ASP A 19 -44.94 37.73 -24.12
C ASP A 19 -43.78 36.86 -24.64
N ALA A 20 -43.48 36.96 -25.94
CA ALA A 20 -42.36 36.23 -26.55
C ALA A 20 -40.99 36.65 -25.98
N VAL A 21 -40.79 37.94 -25.70
CA VAL A 21 -39.56 38.43 -25.04
C VAL A 21 -39.46 37.91 -23.61
N ASP A 22 -40.57 37.89 -22.85
CA ASP A 22 -40.59 37.35 -21.49
C ASP A 22 -40.31 35.84 -21.46
N GLU A 23 -40.82 35.08 -22.45
CA GLU A 23 -40.49 33.67 -22.60
C GLU A 23 -39.02 33.45 -22.95
N ALA A 24 -38.48 34.24 -23.89
CA ALA A 24 -37.07 34.18 -24.28
C ALA A 24 -36.14 34.50 -23.10
N THR A 25 -36.44 35.54 -22.31
CA THR A 25 -35.64 35.89 -21.13
C THR A 25 -35.68 34.80 -20.06
N LYS A 26 -36.85 34.16 -19.84
CA LYS A 26 -36.97 33.00 -18.95
C LYS A 26 -36.15 31.81 -19.47
N ALA A 27 -36.16 31.55 -20.77
CA ALA A 27 -35.36 30.48 -21.38
C ALA A 27 -33.86 30.72 -21.19
N VAL A 28 -33.38 31.95 -21.45
CA VAL A 28 -31.98 32.34 -21.24
C VAL A 28 -31.59 32.19 -19.77
N ARG A 29 -32.42 32.64 -18.83
CA ARG A 29 -32.17 32.46 -17.38
C ARG A 29 -32.10 30.99 -16.98
N LYS A 30 -32.94 30.13 -17.56
CA LYS A 30 -32.87 28.67 -17.32
C LYS A 30 -31.58 28.08 -17.86
N LEU A 31 -31.16 28.48 -19.07
CA LEU A 31 -29.91 28.05 -19.69
C LEU A 31 -28.70 28.47 -18.85
N ASP A 32 -28.65 29.73 -18.40
CA ASP A 32 -27.57 30.24 -17.54
C ASP A 32 -27.51 29.51 -16.18
N ARG A 33 -28.67 29.21 -15.59
CA ARG A 33 -28.71 28.37 -14.37
C ARG A 33 -28.20 26.95 -14.64
N ALA A 34 -28.55 26.36 -15.78
CA ALA A 34 -28.09 25.03 -16.15
C ALA A 34 -26.58 25.00 -16.44
N SER A 35 -26.05 26.00 -17.14
CA SER A 35 -24.61 26.12 -17.40
C SER A 35 -23.84 26.31 -16.09
N LYS A 36 -24.28 27.19 -15.20
CA LYS A 36 -23.67 27.38 -13.87
C LYS A 36 -23.65 26.08 -13.05
N ARG A 37 -24.71 25.28 -13.10
CA ARG A 37 -24.74 23.96 -12.44
C ARG A 37 -23.74 22.99 -13.05
N ARG A 38 -23.61 22.95 -14.38
CA ARG A 38 -22.62 22.12 -15.09
C ARG A 38 -21.20 22.54 -14.74
N VAL A 39 -20.91 23.83 -14.75
CA VAL A 39 -19.59 24.37 -14.36
C VAL A 39 -19.24 23.93 -12.94
N LYS A 40 -20.13 24.14 -11.97
CA LYS A 40 -19.90 23.68 -10.58
C LYS A 40 -19.65 22.17 -10.47
N LYS A 41 -20.35 21.36 -11.27
CA LYS A 41 -20.15 19.91 -11.29
C LYS A 41 -18.77 19.55 -11.87
N LEU A 42 -18.38 20.18 -12.98
CA LEU A 42 -17.07 19.99 -13.59
C LEU A 42 -15.94 20.44 -12.65
N ASP A 43 -16.09 21.58 -11.97
CA ASP A 43 -15.12 22.04 -10.98
C ASP A 43 -14.94 21.01 -9.85
N ALA A 44 -16.04 20.46 -9.35
CA ALA A 44 -15.99 19.40 -8.33
C ALA A 44 -15.31 18.12 -8.85
N GLU A 45 -15.56 17.73 -10.10
CA GLU A 45 -14.91 16.59 -10.75
C GLU A 45 -13.42 16.83 -10.94
N VAL A 46 -13.00 18.02 -11.39
CA VAL A 46 -11.59 18.40 -11.51
C VAL A 46 -10.90 18.35 -10.14
N VAL A 47 -11.52 18.87 -9.09
CA VAL A 47 -10.98 18.78 -7.72
C VAL A 47 -10.89 17.33 -7.23
N ALA A 48 -11.85 16.48 -7.58
CA ALA A 48 -11.80 15.06 -7.21
C ALA A 48 -10.67 14.33 -7.95
N LEU A 49 -10.56 14.54 -9.27
CA LEU A 49 -9.53 13.93 -10.10
C LEU A 49 -8.12 14.38 -9.69
N THR A 50 -7.90 15.68 -9.47
CA THR A 50 -6.62 16.20 -8.96
C THR A 50 -6.22 15.60 -7.62
N LYS A 51 -7.17 15.38 -6.71
CA LYS A 51 -6.89 14.67 -5.44
C LYS A 51 -6.51 13.21 -5.68
N LEU A 52 -7.17 12.53 -6.61
CA LEU A 52 -6.86 11.14 -6.94
C LEU A 52 -5.48 11.02 -7.61
N THR A 53 -5.13 11.91 -8.54
CA THR A 53 -3.82 11.93 -9.19
C THR A 53 -2.71 12.28 -8.19
N ALA A 54 -2.92 13.23 -7.28
CA ALA A 54 -1.96 13.53 -6.22
C ALA A 54 -1.76 12.32 -5.27
N LYS A 55 -2.82 11.57 -4.96
CA LYS A 55 -2.74 10.34 -4.16
C LYS A 55 -2.03 9.22 -4.90
N SER A 56 -2.30 9.04 -6.20
CA SER A 56 -1.63 8.01 -7.00
C SER A 56 -0.15 8.32 -7.17
N ALA A 57 0.22 9.57 -7.46
CA ALA A 57 1.62 10.02 -7.50
C ALA A 57 2.34 9.70 -6.19
N LYS A 58 1.78 10.06 -5.04
CA LYS A 58 2.35 9.71 -3.72
C LYS A 58 2.50 8.22 -3.49
N ARG A 59 1.61 7.38 -4.03
CA ARG A 59 1.73 5.91 -3.93
C ARG A 59 2.87 5.40 -4.80
N VAL A 60 2.98 5.91 -6.02
CA VAL A 60 4.07 5.59 -6.94
C VAL A 60 5.42 6.01 -6.34
N ASP A 61 5.53 7.21 -5.78
CA ASP A 61 6.75 7.70 -5.10
C ASP A 61 7.15 6.82 -3.92
N ARG A 62 6.16 6.35 -3.13
CA ARG A 62 6.43 5.43 -2.02
C ARG A 62 6.88 4.06 -2.53
N ALA A 63 6.29 3.57 -3.61
CA ALA A 63 6.68 2.30 -4.22
C ALA A 63 8.09 2.39 -4.82
N SER A 64 8.40 3.46 -5.55
CA SER A 64 9.73 3.67 -6.14
C SER A 64 10.82 3.75 -5.08
N ARG A 65 10.59 4.48 -3.98
CA ARG A 65 11.53 4.53 -2.84
C ARG A 65 11.75 3.17 -2.19
N LYS A 66 10.70 2.32 -2.09
CA LYS A 66 10.84 0.97 -1.57
C LYS A 66 11.67 0.09 -2.50
N LEU A 67 11.44 0.18 -3.81
CA LEU A 67 12.20 -0.55 -4.81
C LEU A 67 13.67 -0.11 -4.82
N GLN A 68 13.95 1.19 -4.77
CA GLN A 68 15.31 1.71 -4.68
C GLN A 68 16.04 1.22 -3.42
N LYS A 69 15.37 1.22 -2.27
CA LYS A 69 15.94 0.67 -1.03
C LYS A 69 16.21 -0.82 -1.14
N ALA A 70 15.28 -1.59 -1.71
CA ALA A 70 15.46 -3.02 -1.91
C ALA A 70 16.63 -3.31 -2.86
N ALA A 71 16.75 -2.54 -3.96
CA ALA A 71 17.88 -2.64 -4.88
C ALA A 71 19.20 -2.32 -4.19
N ALA A 72 19.26 -1.25 -3.39
CA ALA A 72 20.46 -0.90 -2.63
C ALA A 72 20.86 -2.01 -1.64
N VAL A 73 19.88 -2.59 -0.93
CA VAL A 73 20.12 -3.71 0.00
C VAL A 73 20.63 -4.94 -0.76
N ALA A 74 20.06 -5.25 -1.93
CA ALA A 74 20.51 -6.37 -2.75
C ALA A 74 21.96 -6.17 -3.22
N VAL A 75 22.35 -4.96 -3.62
CA VAL A 75 23.74 -4.63 -3.99
C VAL A 75 24.67 -4.80 -2.79
N SER A 76 24.31 -4.28 -1.61
CA SER A 76 25.14 -4.47 -0.40
C SER A 76 25.24 -5.93 0.03
N ALA A 77 24.17 -6.71 -0.12
CA ALA A 77 24.17 -8.13 0.22
C ALA A 77 25.06 -8.92 -0.75
N ALA A 78 25.05 -8.59 -2.04
CA ALA A 78 25.94 -9.20 -3.02
C ALA A 78 27.43 -8.87 -2.73
N ALA A 79 27.73 -7.63 -2.35
CA ALA A 79 29.10 -7.24 -1.95
C ALA A 79 29.56 -8.00 -0.69
N LEU A 80 28.71 -8.09 0.34
CA LEU A 80 29.00 -8.88 1.54
C LEU A 80 29.20 -10.37 1.24
N ALA A 81 28.46 -10.94 0.30
CA ALA A 81 28.66 -12.32 -0.13
C ALA A 81 30.03 -12.51 -0.78
N GLN A 82 30.44 -11.61 -1.68
CA GLN A 82 31.77 -11.64 -2.30
C GLN A 82 32.89 -11.49 -1.25
N GLU A 83 32.77 -10.53 -0.32
CA GLU A 83 33.74 -10.37 0.77
C GLU A 83 33.84 -11.63 1.65
N SER A 84 32.73 -12.33 1.87
CA SER A 84 32.73 -13.58 2.63
C SER A 84 33.38 -14.73 1.88
N GLU A 85 33.18 -14.82 0.56
CA GLU A 85 33.85 -15.80 -0.31
C GLU A 85 35.36 -15.56 -0.30
N ASP A 86 35.80 -14.32 -0.54
CA ASP A 86 37.21 -13.91 -0.50
C ASP A 86 37.86 -14.23 0.86
N PHE A 87 37.15 -13.99 1.97
CA PHE A 87 37.64 -14.30 3.31
C PHE A 87 37.76 -15.82 3.54
N THR A 88 36.82 -16.62 3.03
CA THR A 88 36.92 -18.09 3.14
C THR A 88 38.07 -18.65 2.30
N GLU A 89 38.30 -18.11 1.11
CA GLU A 89 39.44 -18.48 0.25
C GLU A 89 40.78 -18.10 0.91
N ALA A 90 40.87 -16.91 1.52
CA ALA A 90 42.04 -16.47 2.28
C ALA A 90 42.32 -17.37 3.50
N ARG A 91 41.28 -17.84 4.20
CA ARG A 91 41.43 -18.75 5.35
C ARG A 91 41.88 -20.14 4.91
N LEU A 92 41.32 -20.67 3.82
CA LEU A 92 41.69 -21.98 3.27
C LEU A 92 43.14 -22.01 2.79
N SER A 93 43.61 -20.94 2.15
CA SER A 93 45.00 -20.80 1.73
C SER A 93 45.99 -20.60 2.90
N GLN A 94 45.56 -20.03 4.02
CA GLN A 94 46.38 -20.01 5.25
C GLN A 94 46.46 -21.38 5.92
N THR A 95 45.40 -22.20 5.89
CA THR A 95 45.43 -23.55 6.49
C THR A 95 46.34 -24.54 5.74
N THR A 96 46.63 -24.31 4.46
CA THR A 96 47.57 -25.13 3.67
C THR A 96 49.05 -24.75 3.84
N THR A 97 49.37 -23.70 4.61
CA THR A 97 50.76 -23.24 4.81
C THR A 97 51.35 -23.58 6.19
N LEU A 98 50.59 -24.27 7.05
CA LEU A 98 51.12 -24.83 8.29
C LEU A 98 51.72 -26.22 8.03
N PRO A 99 52.97 -26.51 8.45
CA PRO A 99 53.51 -27.86 8.40
C PRO A 99 52.78 -28.76 9.39
N ASP A 100 52.53 -30.00 8.96
CA ASP A 100 51.83 -31.06 9.69
C ASP A 100 52.24 -31.14 11.17
N PRO A 101 51.32 -31.08 12.15
CA PRO A 101 51.53 -31.82 13.37
C PRO A 101 51.42 -33.30 12.99
N GLN A 102 52.55 -34.02 13.00
CA GLN A 102 52.54 -35.48 12.96
C GLN A 102 51.60 -35.99 14.06
N VAL A 103 50.44 -36.48 13.67
CA VAL A 103 49.56 -37.25 14.54
C VAL A 103 49.51 -38.64 13.94
N ASP A 104 50.20 -39.56 14.62
CA ASP A 104 50.18 -40.98 14.36
C ASP A 104 48.72 -41.47 14.28
N LEU A 105 48.40 -42.07 13.14
CA LEU A 105 47.13 -42.74 12.89
C LEU A 105 47.02 -43.96 13.80
N VAL A 106 46.33 -43.81 14.94
CA VAL A 106 45.79 -44.95 15.67
C VAL A 106 44.46 -45.34 15.04
N GLU A 107 44.50 -46.44 14.33
CA GLU A 107 43.37 -47.18 13.77
C GLU A 107 42.39 -47.56 14.89
N VAL A 108 41.18 -46.96 14.88
CA VAL A 108 40.05 -47.42 15.69
C VAL A 108 38.85 -47.63 14.78
N VAL A 109 38.74 -48.88 14.35
CA VAL A 109 37.54 -49.70 14.13
C VAL A 109 36.23 -48.95 13.89
N GLU A 110 35.77 -49.06 12.66
CA GLU A 110 34.43 -48.80 12.19
C GLU A 110 33.45 -49.81 12.81
N VAL A 111 32.58 -49.36 13.73
CA VAL A 111 31.33 -50.05 14.08
C VAL A 111 30.19 -49.10 13.75
N ILE A 112 29.54 -49.40 12.63
CA ILE A 112 28.26 -48.85 12.23
C ILE A 112 27.21 -49.47 13.14
N ASP A 113 26.75 -48.71 14.14
CA ASP A 113 25.52 -49.02 14.86
C ASP A 113 24.46 -47.96 14.53
N VAL A 114 23.37 -48.47 13.97
CA VAL A 114 22.13 -47.78 13.68
C VAL A 114 21.52 -47.33 14.99
N VAL A 115 21.55 -46.03 15.29
CA VAL A 115 20.75 -45.42 16.35
C VAL A 115 20.07 -44.18 15.79
N GLU A 116 18.77 -44.36 15.53
CA GLU A 116 17.68 -43.49 15.96
C GLU A 116 17.93 -41.98 15.91
N VAL A 117 17.10 -41.29 15.10
CA VAL A 117 16.95 -39.84 15.08
C VAL A 117 16.52 -39.37 16.47
N VAL A 118 17.49 -39.09 17.33
CA VAL A 118 17.24 -38.44 18.61
C VAL A 118 17.17 -36.94 18.34
N ASP A 119 15.93 -36.50 18.32
CA ASP A 119 15.47 -35.13 18.46
C ASP A 119 16.24 -34.42 19.59
N ALA A 120 17.23 -33.62 19.22
CA ALA A 120 17.98 -32.77 20.12
C ALA A 120 18.29 -31.44 19.44
N SER A 121 17.23 -30.72 19.02
CA SER A 121 17.31 -29.27 18.91
C SER A 121 16.50 -28.66 20.04
N ALA A 122 17.23 -28.28 21.08
CA ALA A 122 17.00 -27.13 21.93
C ALA A 122 15.55 -26.89 22.40
N ALA A 123 15.34 -27.09 23.69
CA ALA A 123 14.22 -26.55 24.46
C ALA A 123 13.73 -25.20 23.90
N PRO A 124 12.43 -25.03 23.61
CA PRO A 124 11.93 -23.70 23.32
C PRO A 124 12.04 -22.92 24.63
N ALA A 125 13.06 -22.08 24.71
CA ALA A 125 13.00 -20.91 25.57
C ALA A 125 11.62 -20.31 25.36
N GLN A 126 10.89 -20.08 26.45
CA GLN A 126 9.59 -19.41 26.46
C GLN A 126 9.77 -18.02 25.87
N SER A 127 9.82 -17.92 24.54
CA SER A 127 9.91 -16.67 23.83
C SER A 127 8.53 -16.05 23.95
N GLU A 128 8.47 -14.93 24.65
CA GLU A 128 7.26 -14.14 24.75
C GLU A 128 6.62 -14.02 23.36
N PRO A 129 5.32 -14.31 23.23
CA PRO A 129 4.66 -14.36 21.93
C PRO A 129 4.89 -13.04 21.18
N ASN A 130 5.32 -13.16 19.92
CA ASN A 130 5.66 -12.01 19.11
C ASN A 130 4.39 -11.21 18.80
N PHE A 131 4.50 -9.89 18.63
CA PHE A 131 3.35 -9.03 18.38
C PHE A 131 2.55 -9.44 17.13
N ARG A 132 3.22 -10.00 16.12
CA ARG A 132 2.57 -10.52 14.91
C ARG A 132 1.74 -11.77 15.20
N GLU A 133 2.30 -12.71 15.96
CA GLU A 133 1.62 -13.95 16.36
C GLU A 133 0.38 -13.65 17.20
N LEU A 134 0.46 -12.70 18.13
CA LEU A 134 -0.69 -12.25 18.93
C LEU A 134 -1.80 -11.64 18.05
N ARG A 135 -1.45 -10.96 16.95
CA ARG A 135 -2.45 -10.43 16.01
C ARG A 135 -3.09 -11.52 15.17
N ASP A 136 -2.30 -12.50 14.74
CA ASP A 136 -2.80 -13.62 13.96
C ASP A 136 -3.70 -14.53 14.80
N GLU A 137 -3.35 -14.75 16.07
CA GLU A 137 -4.19 -15.47 17.03
C GLU A 137 -5.48 -14.68 17.35
N ALA A 138 -5.37 -13.36 17.56
CA ALA A 138 -6.55 -12.51 17.77
C ALA A 138 -7.48 -12.46 16.54
N LYS A 139 -6.91 -12.54 15.33
CA LYS A 139 -7.67 -12.66 14.08
C LYS A 139 -8.38 -14.02 14.01
N GLN A 140 -7.71 -15.10 14.36
CA GLN A 140 -8.30 -16.45 14.40
C GLN A 140 -9.44 -16.54 15.44
N ARG A 141 -9.31 -15.86 16.57
CA ARG A 141 -10.35 -15.75 17.60
C ARG A 141 -11.41 -14.65 17.34
N ALA A 142 -11.35 -13.99 16.18
CA ALA A 142 -12.27 -12.93 15.78
C ALA A 142 -12.41 -11.78 16.81
N VAL A 143 -11.32 -11.41 17.50
CA VAL A 143 -11.31 -10.33 18.49
C VAL A 143 -11.63 -8.98 17.80
N PRO A 144 -12.69 -8.25 18.20
CA PRO A 144 -13.04 -6.99 17.56
C PRO A 144 -11.93 -5.94 17.71
N GLY A 145 -11.53 -5.31 16.61
CA GLY A 145 -10.52 -4.24 16.66
C GLY A 145 -9.08 -4.69 16.87
N TYR A 146 -8.78 -5.99 16.79
CA TYR A 146 -7.43 -6.55 16.98
C TYR A 146 -6.31 -5.82 16.21
N SER A 147 -6.59 -5.32 15.00
CA SER A 147 -5.61 -4.59 14.19
C SER A 147 -5.15 -3.25 14.78
N ARG A 148 -5.94 -2.66 15.69
CA ARG A 148 -5.66 -1.37 16.33
C ARG A 148 -5.09 -1.51 17.73
N MET A 149 -5.07 -2.73 18.28
CA MET A 149 -4.59 -3.00 19.63
C MET A 149 -3.06 -3.06 19.70
N ASN A 150 -2.51 -2.63 20.83
CA ASN A 150 -1.09 -2.73 21.19
C ASN A 150 -0.78 -4.10 21.82
N LYS A 151 0.50 -4.48 21.97
CA LYS A 151 0.93 -5.82 22.44
C LYS A 151 0.23 -6.21 23.75
N ALA A 152 0.21 -5.31 24.74
CA ALA A 152 -0.44 -5.54 26.02
C ALA A 152 -1.97 -5.75 25.91
N ALA A 153 -2.66 -4.95 25.08
CA ALA A 153 -4.10 -5.09 24.88
C ALA A 153 -4.47 -6.38 24.15
N LEU A 154 -3.60 -6.88 23.26
CA LEU A 154 -3.78 -8.18 22.62
C LEU A 154 -3.55 -9.34 23.58
N LEU A 155 -2.56 -9.22 24.46
CA LEU A 155 -2.29 -10.19 25.52
C LEU A 155 -3.48 -10.33 26.47
N ASP A 156 -4.01 -9.20 26.95
CA ASP A 156 -5.22 -9.14 27.78
C ASP A 156 -6.46 -9.72 27.07
N ALA A 157 -6.72 -9.30 25.82
CA ALA A 157 -7.84 -9.81 25.02
C ALA A 157 -7.74 -11.33 24.71
N LEU A 158 -6.53 -11.89 24.73
CA LEU A 158 -6.28 -13.32 24.55
C LEU A 158 -6.23 -14.11 25.87
N GLY A 159 -6.32 -13.43 27.02
CA GLY A 159 -6.25 -14.02 28.35
C GLY A 159 -4.85 -14.47 28.77
N ARG A 160 -3.80 -13.83 28.24
CA ARG A 160 -2.40 -14.09 28.57
C ARG A 160 -1.83 -12.85 29.25
N SER A 161 -1.80 -12.82 30.59
CA SER A 161 -1.27 -11.69 31.40
C SER A 161 0.14 -11.97 31.89
#